data_AF-A0A9E7PN28-F1
#
_entry.id   AF-A0A9E7PN28-F1
#
_cell.length_a   1.000
_cell.length_b   1.000
_cell.length_c   1.000
_cell.angle_alpha   90.00
_cell.angle_beta   90.00
_cell.angle_gamma   90.00
#
_symmetry.space_group_name_H-M   'P 1'
#
loop_
_entity.id
_entity.type
_entity.pdbx_description
1 polymer ?
#
loop_
_entity_poly.entity_id
_entity_poly.type
_entity_poly.pdbx_seq_one_letter_code
_entity_poly.pdbx_strand_id
1 'polypeptide(L)' 'MTGKIIELIDKVVELKSGGNPTLANTTRTKLLLKGINPKKYDSQSEDDPEVIDKVKSVAKEMGIKL' A
#
# COMPACT_ATOMS: atom_id res chain seq x y z
N MET A 1 6.70 -3.19 15.46
CA MET A 1 7.16 -3.99 14.32
C MET A 1 7.72 -2.99 13.33
N THR A 2 8.59 -3.39 12.43
CA THR A 2 9.26 -2.47 11.50
C THR A 2 8.99 -3.01 10.10
N GLY A 3 8.63 -2.14 9.16
CA GLY A 3 8.33 -2.57 7.79
C GLY A 3 6.91 -3.10 7.53
N LYS A 4 5.97 -3.01 8.48
CA LYS A 4 4.59 -3.46 8.25
C LYS A 4 3.87 -2.59 7.23
N ILE A 5 4.24 -1.31 7.12
CA ILE A 5 3.68 -0.42 6.11
C ILE A 5 4.03 -0.91 4.70
N ILE A 6 5.29 -1.28 4.43
CA ILE A 6 5.68 -1.76 3.11
C ILE A 6 5.02 -3.10 2.79
N GLU A 7 4.93 -4.02 3.77
CA GLU A 7 4.21 -5.29 3.60
C GLU A 7 2.73 -5.08 3.26
N LEU A 8 2.06 -4.14 3.95
CA LEU A 8 0.66 -3.80 3.67
C LEU A 8 0.51 -3.21 2.27
N ILE A 9 1.39 -2.31 1.86
CA ILE A 9 1.37 -1.70 0.53
C ILE A 9 1.56 -2.77 -0.54
N ASP A 10 2.54 -3.65 -0.38
CA ASP A 10 2.81 -4.73 -1.34
C ASP A 10 1.63 -5.69 -1.43
N LYS A 11 1.00 -6.04 -0.29
CA LYS A 11 -0.22 -6.86 -0.27
C LYS A 11 -1.38 -6.19 -1.01
N VAL A 12 -1.58 -4.88 -0.85
CA VAL A 12 -2.59 -4.12 -1.60
C VAL A 12 -2.32 -4.17 -3.10
N VAL A 13 -1.07 -3.97 -3.50
CA VAL A 13 -0.66 -3.99 -4.91
C VAL A 13 -0.84 -5.38 -5.51
N GLU A 14 -0.45 -6.43 -4.80
CA GLU A 14 -0.61 -7.82 -5.22
C GLU A 14 -2.09 -8.19 -5.38
N LEU A 15 -2.90 -7.96 -4.36
CA LEU A 15 -4.34 -8.28 -4.38
C LEU A 15 -5.09 -7.51 -5.47
N LYS A 16 -4.70 -6.26 -5.75
CA LYS A 16 -5.36 -5.48 -6.81
C LYS A 16 -4.90 -5.84 -8.21
N SER A 17 -3.61 -6.13 -8.35
CA SER A 17 -3.00 -6.37 -9.66
C SER A 17 -3.25 -7.79 -10.17
N GLY A 18 -3.36 -8.78 -9.28
CA GLY A 18 -3.48 -10.19 -9.67
C GLY A 18 -2.35 -10.63 -10.61
N GLY A 19 -1.15 -10.06 -10.46
CA GLY A 19 -0.01 -10.31 -11.34
C GLY A 19 0.05 -9.43 -12.60
N ASN A 20 -0.95 -8.57 -12.86
CA ASN A 20 -0.92 -7.65 -13.98
C ASN A 20 -0.03 -6.42 -13.68
N PRO A 21 1.09 -6.21 -14.41
CA PRO A 21 2.03 -5.14 -14.11
C PRO A 21 1.46 -3.73 -14.32
N THR A 22 0.53 -3.55 -15.25
CA THR A 22 -0.15 -2.26 -15.47
C THR A 22 -1.03 -1.92 -14.28
N LEU A 23 -1.82 -2.88 -13.78
CA LEU A 23 -2.65 -2.66 -12.59
C LEU A 23 -1.80 -2.44 -11.32
N ALA A 24 -0.65 -3.10 -11.22
CA ALA A 24 0.29 -2.86 -10.13
C ALA A 24 0.79 -1.41 -10.12
N ASN A 25 1.21 -0.91 -11.30
CA ASN A 25 1.66 0.48 -11.44
C ASN A 25 0.54 1.48 -11.18
N THR A 26 -0.65 1.27 -11.73
CA THR A 26 -1.81 2.13 -11.46
C THR A 26 -2.19 2.15 -9.97
N THR A 27 -2.08 1.01 -9.28
CA THR A 27 -2.35 0.91 -7.84
C THR A 27 -1.32 1.70 -7.03
N ARG A 28 -0.03 1.58 -7.36
CA ARG A 28 1.05 2.37 -6.74
C ARG A 28 0.88 3.87 -6.98
N THR A 29 0.51 4.27 -8.19
CA THR A 29 0.20 5.68 -8.51
C THR A 29 -1.00 6.17 -7.72
N LYS A 30 -2.05 5.35 -7.55
CA LYS A 30 -3.23 5.73 -6.75
C LYS A 30 -2.89 5.92 -5.27
N LEU A 31 -2.03 5.07 -4.70
CA LEU A 31 -1.50 5.27 -3.33
C LEU A 31 -0.75 6.59 -3.22
N LEU A 32 0.11 6.90 -4.19
CA LEU A 32 0.86 8.15 -4.24
C LEU A 32 -0.08 9.38 -4.29
N LEU A 33 -1.12 9.33 -5.12
CA LEU A 33 -2.13 10.40 -5.20
C LEU A 33 -2.96 10.56 -3.92
N LYS A 34 -3.13 9.47 -3.14
CA LYS A 34 -3.74 9.51 -1.80
C LYS A 34 -2.74 9.97 -0.71
N GLY A 35 -1.53 10.35 -1.10
CA GLY A 35 -0.49 10.85 -0.19
C GLY A 35 0.18 9.75 0.62
N ILE A 36 0.22 8.52 0.11
CA ILE A 36 1.04 7.42 0.62
C ILE A 36 2.09 7.16 -0.45
N ASN A 37 3.36 7.48 -0.20
CA ASN A 37 4.42 7.19 -1.16
C ASN A 37 5.06 5.82 -0.84
N PRO A 38 4.81 4.76 -1.62
CA PRO A 38 5.40 3.44 -1.37
C PRO A 38 6.93 3.44 -1.28
N LYS A 39 7.58 4.34 -2.03
CA LYS A 39 9.05 4.42 -2.07
C LYS A 39 9.67 5.01 -0.79
N LYS A 40 8.85 5.57 0.11
CA LYS A 40 9.32 6.10 1.40
C LYS A 40 9.39 5.03 2.48
N TYR A 41 8.82 3.85 2.23
CA TYR A 41 8.75 2.77 3.21
C TYR A 41 9.62 1.62 2.74
N ASP A 42 10.39 1.09 3.66
CA ASP A 42 11.20 -0.11 3.50
C ASP A 42 10.99 -1.03 4.72
N SER A 43 11.66 -2.17 4.72
CA SER A 43 11.58 -3.15 5.80
C SER A 43 12.19 -2.67 7.13
N GLN A 44 12.82 -1.50 7.14
CA GLN A 44 13.46 -0.89 8.32
C GLN A 44 12.76 0.39 8.77
N SER A 45 11.70 0.80 8.07
CA SER A 45 10.91 1.97 8.38
C SER A 45 10.05 1.72 9.61
N GLU A 46 10.06 2.67 10.55
CA GLU A 46 9.20 2.64 11.72
C GLU A 46 7.73 2.64 11.28
N ASP A 47 6.94 1.78 11.93
CA ASP A 47 5.52 1.67 11.65
C ASP A 47 4.77 2.80 12.35
N ASP A 48 4.27 3.74 11.54
CA ASP A 48 3.31 4.75 11.98
C ASP A 48 1.87 4.19 11.89
N PRO A 49 1.13 4.09 13.00
CA PRO A 49 -0.25 3.60 12.99
C PRO A 49 -1.19 4.46 12.14
N GLU A 50 -0.97 5.78 12.03
CA GLU A 50 -1.79 6.65 11.17
C GLU A 50 -1.61 6.29 9.69
N VAL A 51 -0.38 6.01 9.27
CA VAL A 51 -0.08 5.57 7.90
C VAL A 51 -0.69 4.21 7.63
N ILE A 52 -0.61 3.27 8.57
CA ILE A 52 -1.23 1.94 8.45
C ILE A 52 -2.73 2.06 8.24
N ASP A 53 -3.42 2.90 9.02
CA ASP A 53 -4.86 3.08 8.89
C ASP A 53 -5.22 3.79 7.59
N LYS A 54 -4.38 4.71 7.12
CA LYS A 54 -4.53 5.33 5.79
C LYS A 54 -4.41 4.30 4.66
N VAL A 55 -3.42 3.41 4.71
CA VAL A 55 -3.24 2.32 3.73
C VAL A 55 -4.46 1.41 3.71
N LYS A 56 -4.96 1.00 4.89
CA LYS A 56 -6.17 0.19 5.02
C LYS A 56 -7.41 0.88 4.48
N SER A 57 -7.56 2.18 4.73
CA SER A 57 -8.68 2.97 4.22
C SER A 57 -8.68 3.01 2.69
N VAL A 58 -7.52 3.28 2.09
CA VAL A 58 -7.36 3.26 0.62
C VAL A 58 -7.61 1.86 0.06
N ALA A 59 -7.14 0.80 0.72
CA ALA A 59 -7.42 -0.57 0.31
C ALA A 59 -8.93 -0.87 0.30
N LYS A 60 -9.65 -0.44 1.33
CA LYS A 60 -11.11 -0.57 1.43
C LYS A 60 -11.82 0.20 0.32
N GLU A 61 -11.40 1.43 0.01
CA GLU A 61 -11.92 2.20 -1.14
C GLU A 61 -11.69 1.49 -2.48
N MET A 62 -10.64 0.67 -2.58
CA MET A 62 -10.30 -0.10 -3.78
C MET A 62 -11.01 -1.47 -3.86
N GLY A 63 -11.85 -1.78 -2.86
CA GLY A 63 -12.57 -3.05 -2.74
C GLY A 63 -11.70 -4.20 -2.22
N ILE A 64 -10.56 -3.91 -1.61
CA ILE A 64 -9.59 -4.89 -1.11
C ILE A 64 -9.82 -5.09 0.39
N LYS A 65 -9.91 -6.34 0.83
CA LYS A 65 -10.02 -6.71 2.25
C LYS A 65 -8.65 -7.23 2.71
N LEU A 66 -8.00 -6.48 3.60
CA LEU A 66 -6.64 -6.74 4.09
C LEU A 66 -6.61 -7.59 5.36
#